data_AF-A0A8T4TT30-F1
#
_entry.id   AF-A0A8T4TT30-F1
#
_cell.length_a   1.000
_cell.length_b   1.000
_cell.length_c   1.000
_cell.angle_alpha   90.00
_cell.angle_beta   90.00
_cell.angle_gamma   90.00
#
_symmetry.space_group_name_H-M   'P 1'
#
loop_
_entity.id
_entity.type
_entity.pdbx_description
1 polymer ?
#
loop_
_entity_poly.entity_id
_entity_poly.type
_entity_poly.pdbx_seq_one_letter_code
_entity_poly.pdbx_strand_id
1 'polypeptide(L)'
;MPKRSLNYKKQVYGHYLHLKDDPSLLEFSPPHLQRELHLLQDIVKNDLSLGGLEKKYLLSRSVISHWVTYLQSQDISFQMPFVRKYCLSADSEQEALTYLQDPTISHKEIADTLSCSNVAIRRLYHAHADILPERKKRTSTFEIKAEKISLRDASILEEAKTFRFTLEEIGQKDGRNLTSQRITQILQGFGFENYKKRRSEYNKSLHKEHKELVGVLQQYYFDRHIEEKGLDHALAWRCKEVYGWGTSYSLEALEKLIAARRAGEGYYRCVKLAGIGETRKEIRSRTPHMAAILKKALCDVVLDIHHKNFAEGRSLSFEEKEKLKEMWNRGESSHEIKETLHLVSPTSYYVRKLGLKKREIPILRKIFVDYSSLDHLISGGKTYSEMESLGFPEHIIRRRKKELGLVRKSSQNAINYSILDALLFEEKSNREIVEAGFSKKSIFRRRKELGVSRRKSLVNYSILDRLLSEGKTNKEIITLGFSRVTITRRKEKLELEKEK
;
A
#
# COMPACT_ATOMS: atom_id res chain seq x y z
N MET A 1 25.50 18.44 15.74
CA MET A 1 25.99 18.39 14.34
C MET A 1 25.10 17.49 13.50
N PRO A 2 24.79 17.86 12.24
CA PRO A 2 23.94 17.05 11.37
C PRO A 2 24.61 15.70 11.04
N LYS A 3 23.80 14.65 10.88
CA LYS A 3 24.26 13.34 10.40
C LYS A 3 24.93 13.53 9.04
N ARG A 4 26.26 13.33 8.96
CA ARG A 4 26.97 13.44 7.68
C ARG A 4 26.45 12.40 6.70
N SER A 5 26.24 12.82 5.45
CA SER A 5 25.68 11.96 4.41
C SER A 5 26.59 10.75 4.15
N LEU A 6 26.00 9.65 3.67
CA LEU A 6 26.78 8.45 3.32
C LEU A 6 27.83 8.75 2.26
N ASN A 7 27.53 9.65 1.31
CA ASN A 7 28.48 10.08 0.27
C ASN A 7 29.69 10.80 0.88
N TYR A 8 29.48 11.65 1.87
CA TYR A 8 30.57 12.30 2.58
C TYR A 8 31.46 11.28 3.30
N LYS A 9 30.85 10.27 3.96
CA LYS A 9 31.62 9.19 4.61
C LYS A 9 32.46 8.38 3.63
N LYS A 10 31.91 8.07 2.46
CA LYS A 10 32.64 7.38 1.38
C LYS A 10 33.82 8.21 0.87
N GLN A 11 33.63 9.52 0.71
CA GLN A 11 34.69 10.43 0.27
C GLN A 11 35.85 10.47 1.27
N VAL A 12 35.56 10.69 2.56
CA VAL A 12 36.60 10.72 3.61
C VAL A 12 37.29 9.37 3.73
N TYR A 13 36.55 8.26 3.65
CA TYR A 13 37.12 6.93 3.73
C TYR A 13 38.00 6.60 2.53
N GLY A 14 37.60 7.01 1.32
CA GLY A 14 38.44 6.90 0.12
C GLY A 14 39.77 7.62 0.30
N HIS A 15 39.73 8.88 0.78
CA HIS A 15 40.96 9.62 1.10
C HIS A 15 41.79 8.93 2.20
N TYR A 16 41.16 8.40 3.25
CA TYR A 16 41.85 7.67 4.30
C TYR A 16 42.61 6.44 3.77
N LEU A 17 42.02 5.68 2.84
CA LEU A 17 42.70 4.51 2.25
C LEU A 17 43.99 4.90 1.52
N HIS A 18 44.00 6.04 0.82
CA HIS A 18 45.20 6.56 0.17
C HIS A 18 46.26 7.08 1.15
N LEU A 19 45.84 7.51 2.34
CA LEU A 19 46.71 8.08 3.39
C LEU A 19 47.19 7.04 4.42
N LYS A 20 46.64 5.82 4.38
CA LYS A 20 46.96 4.80 5.37
C LYS A 20 48.42 4.36 5.27
N ASP A 21 48.92 4.26 4.05
CA ASP A 21 50.26 3.76 3.73
C ASP A 21 51.33 4.86 3.83
N ASP A 22 50.96 6.12 3.60
CA ASP A 22 51.85 7.28 3.79
C ASP A 22 51.15 8.44 4.53
N PRO A 23 51.33 8.55 5.87
CA PRO A 23 50.69 9.57 6.69
C PRO A 23 51.18 10.99 6.40
N SER A 24 52.36 11.16 5.79
CA SER A 24 52.92 12.48 5.47
C SER A 24 52.08 13.23 4.43
N LEU A 25 51.29 12.49 3.63
CA LEU A 25 50.40 13.04 2.62
C LEU A 25 49.15 13.73 3.19
N LEU A 26 48.94 13.66 4.51
CA LEU A 26 47.76 14.24 5.14
C LEU A 26 47.74 15.78 5.10
N GLU A 27 48.92 16.43 5.08
CA GLU A 27 49.04 17.88 4.92
C GLU A 27 48.49 18.37 3.57
N PHE A 28 48.53 17.52 2.55
CA PHE A 28 48.02 17.81 1.20
C PHE A 28 46.52 17.49 1.05
N SER A 29 45.87 16.99 2.10
CA SER A 29 44.43 16.70 2.08
C SER A 29 43.60 17.99 2.23
N PRO A 30 42.38 18.03 1.65
CA PRO A 30 41.53 19.21 1.78
C PRO A 30 41.28 19.60 3.26
N PRO A 31 41.37 20.88 3.63
CA PRO A 31 41.27 21.32 5.03
C PRO A 31 39.98 20.88 5.74
N HIS A 32 38.89 20.78 4.97
CA HIS A 32 37.57 20.35 5.46
C HIS A 32 37.46 18.83 5.72
N LEU A 33 38.50 18.05 5.37
CA LEU A 33 38.60 16.61 5.60
C LEU A 33 39.71 16.24 6.60
N GLN A 34 40.72 17.11 6.78
CA GLN A 34 41.90 16.83 7.60
C GLN A 34 41.54 16.40 9.03
N ARG A 35 40.57 17.06 9.67
CA ARG A 35 40.12 16.72 11.04
C ARG A 35 39.57 15.29 11.12
N GLU A 36 38.77 14.87 10.15
CA GLU A 36 38.19 13.53 10.12
C GLU A 36 39.21 12.48 9.68
N LEU A 37 40.16 12.82 8.82
CA LEU A 37 41.25 11.93 8.42
C LEU A 37 42.20 11.67 9.60
N HIS A 38 42.55 12.69 10.37
CA HIS A 38 43.28 12.55 11.63
C HIS A 38 42.50 11.70 12.64
N LEU A 39 41.19 11.93 12.79
CA LEU A 39 40.34 11.13 13.66
C LEU A 39 40.35 9.65 13.26
N LEU A 40 40.26 9.33 11.96
CA LEU A 40 40.29 7.95 11.46
C LEU A 40 41.66 7.30 11.68
N GLN A 41 42.77 8.02 11.47
CA GLN A 41 44.11 7.53 11.78
C GLN A 41 44.27 7.25 13.27
N ASP A 42 43.80 8.14 14.15
CA ASP A 42 43.85 7.93 15.61
C ASP A 42 42.97 6.76 16.06
N ILE A 43 41.78 6.59 15.48
CA ILE A 43 40.89 5.45 15.76
C ILE A 43 41.56 4.12 15.38
N VAL A 44 42.43 4.11 14.35
CA VAL A 44 43.06 2.88 13.83
C VAL A 44 44.44 2.62 14.44
N LYS A 45 45.24 3.66 14.69
CA LYS A 45 46.64 3.54 15.11
C LYS A 45 46.83 3.68 16.62
N ASN A 46 45.98 4.43 17.31
CA ASN A 46 46.18 4.77 18.72
C ASN A 46 45.14 4.06 19.60
N ASP A 47 45.58 3.48 20.73
CA ASP A 47 44.71 2.83 21.70
C ASP A 47 44.02 3.87 22.60
N LEU A 48 43.26 4.77 21.98
CA LEU A 48 42.60 5.89 22.64
C LEU A 48 41.16 5.52 23.00
N SER A 49 40.77 5.82 24.24
CA SER A 49 39.38 5.71 24.67
C SER A 49 38.50 6.72 23.92
N LEU A 50 37.20 6.42 23.81
CA LEU A 50 36.22 7.36 23.23
C LEU A 50 36.27 8.74 23.91
N GLY A 51 36.50 8.78 25.22
CA GLY A 51 36.65 10.03 25.97
C GLY A 51 37.91 10.81 25.61
N GLY A 52 39.03 10.12 25.34
CA GLY A 52 40.25 10.74 24.82
C GLY A 52 40.03 11.36 23.44
N LEU A 53 39.32 10.66 22.55
CA LEU A 53 38.98 11.17 21.22
C LEU A 53 38.02 12.37 21.28
N GLU A 54 37.06 12.40 22.22
CA GLU A 54 36.18 13.55 22.42
C GLU A 54 36.95 14.81 22.82
N LYS A 55 37.88 14.68 23.78
CA LYS A 55 38.70 15.80 24.25
C LYS A 55 39.63 16.30 23.14
N LYS A 56 40.30 15.39 22.42
CA LYS A 56 41.28 15.72 21.38
C LYS A 56 40.64 16.38 20.16
N TYR A 57 39.49 15.87 19.71
CA TYR A 57 38.85 16.33 18.48
C TYR A 57 37.68 17.29 18.69
N LEU A 58 37.27 17.58 19.93
CA LEU A 58 36.09 18.41 20.24
C LEU A 58 34.85 17.95 19.45
N LEU A 59 34.67 16.63 19.34
CA LEU A 59 33.55 15.98 18.67
C LEU A 59 32.70 15.25 19.71
N SER A 60 31.37 15.21 19.52
CA SER A 60 30.49 14.47 20.41
C SER A 60 30.68 12.95 20.23
N ARG A 61 30.49 12.15 21.31
CA ARG A 61 30.49 10.67 21.26
C ARG A 61 29.70 10.11 20.09
N SER A 62 28.56 10.71 19.79
CA SER A 62 27.69 10.26 18.70
C SER A 62 28.36 10.36 17.33
N VAL A 63 29.16 11.39 17.07
CA VAL A 63 29.88 11.58 15.80
C VAL A 63 31.03 10.59 15.70
N ILE A 64 31.81 10.42 16.76
CA ILE A 64 32.94 9.48 16.82
C ILE A 64 32.43 8.04 16.67
N SER A 65 31.37 7.67 17.39
CA SER A 65 30.72 6.35 17.32
C SER A 65 30.19 6.03 15.92
N HIS A 66 29.66 7.02 15.19
CA HIS A 66 29.24 6.84 13.81
C HIS A 66 30.41 6.59 12.83
N TRP A 67 31.62 7.06 13.14
CA TRP A 67 32.81 6.76 12.35
C TRP A 67 33.36 5.37 12.67
N VAL A 68 33.42 5.00 13.95
CA VAL A 68 33.80 3.65 14.39
C VAL A 68 32.87 2.60 13.76
N THR A 69 31.56 2.80 13.85
CA THR A 69 30.56 1.89 13.26
C THR A 69 30.71 1.81 11.73
N TYR A 70 31.04 2.93 11.09
CA TYR A 70 31.23 2.97 9.64
C TYR A 70 32.49 2.20 9.23
N LEU A 71 33.62 2.40 9.92
CA LEU A 71 34.86 1.65 9.69
C LEU A 71 34.68 0.14 9.88
N GLN A 72 33.96 -0.27 10.94
CA GLN A 72 33.60 -1.67 11.18
C GLN A 72 32.80 -2.29 10.03
N SER A 73 31.91 -1.51 9.41
CA SER A 73 31.10 -1.98 8.27
C SER A 73 31.86 -2.13 6.96
N GLN A 74 33.10 -1.64 6.87
CA GLN A 74 33.92 -1.70 5.66
C GLN A 74 34.93 -2.87 5.68
N ASP A 75 34.69 -3.89 6.52
CA ASP A 75 35.46 -5.14 6.58
C ASP A 75 36.98 -4.94 6.71
N ILE A 76 37.39 -3.88 7.40
CA ILE A 76 38.79 -3.69 7.76
C ILE A 76 39.09 -4.69 8.87
N SER A 77 39.50 -5.89 8.50
CA SER A 77 40.07 -6.94 9.34
C SER A 77 41.46 -6.56 9.87
N PHE A 78 41.72 -5.28 10.11
CA PHE A 78 42.90 -4.87 10.87
C PHE A 78 42.60 -5.11 12.33
N GLN A 79 43.58 -5.68 13.02
CA GLN A 79 43.73 -5.61 14.46
C GLN A 79 43.63 -4.13 14.87
N MET A 80 42.42 -3.59 14.99
CA MET A 80 42.24 -2.34 15.69
C MET A 80 42.74 -2.63 17.09
N PRO A 81 43.70 -1.85 17.63
CA PRO A 81 43.76 -1.64 19.06
C PRO A 81 42.34 -1.30 19.43
N PHE A 82 41.79 -2.23 20.18
CA PHE A 82 40.38 -2.51 20.29
C PHE A 82 39.76 -1.16 20.67
N VAL A 83 39.06 -0.46 19.76
CA VAL A 83 38.26 0.73 20.14
C VAL A 83 37.09 0.17 20.94
N ARG A 84 37.44 -0.23 22.17
CA ARG A 84 36.60 -0.88 23.14
C ARG A 84 35.62 0.21 23.47
N LYS A 85 34.44 0.07 22.90
CA LYS A 85 33.27 0.94 23.09
C LYS A 85 33.03 1.28 24.57
N TYR A 86 33.66 0.53 25.50
CA TYR A 86 33.54 0.65 26.95
C TYR A 86 34.79 0.31 27.77
N CYS A 87 36.00 0.19 27.22
CA CYS A 87 37.17 -0.10 28.06
C CYS A 87 38.17 1.04 28.10
N LEU A 88 38.79 1.14 29.26
CA LEU A 88 39.91 1.98 29.60
C LEU A 88 41.09 1.68 28.66
N SER A 89 42.01 2.63 28.49
CA SER A 89 43.32 2.32 27.92
C SER A 89 44.05 1.32 28.84
N ALA A 90 45.06 0.59 28.34
CA ALA A 90 45.81 -0.36 29.17
C ALA A 90 46.35 0.29 30.48
N ASP A 91 46.89 1.51 30.37
CA ASP A 91 47.38 2.27 31.53
C ASP A 91 46.24 2.65 32.49
N SER A 92 45.12 3.13 31.94
CA SER A 92 43.94 3.49 32.74
C SER A 92 43.22 2.28 33.35
N GLU A 93 43.38 1.10 32.76
CA GLU A 93 42.85 -0.18 33.26
C GLU A 93 43.63 -0.63 34.49
N GLN A 94 44.96 -0.56 34.43
CA GLN A 94 45.84 -0.84 35.56
C GLN A 94 45.60 0.13 36.72
N GLU A 95 45.48 1.43 36.42
CA GLU A 95 45.17 2.47 37.40
C GLU A 95 43.76 2.28 38.01
N ALA A 96 42.75 1.93 37.19
CA ALA A 96 41.41 1.60 37.69
C ALA A 96 41.41 0.36 38.60
N LEU A 97 42.21 -0.67 38.29
CA LEU A 97 42.34 -1.85 39.13
C LEU A 97 42.93 -1.51 40.49
N THR A 98 43.91 -0.60 40.56
CA THR A 98 44.45 -0.13 41.85
C THR A 98 43.39 0.58 42.69
N TYR A 99 42.60 1.49 42.11
CA TYR A 99 41.47 2.09 42.81
C TYR A 99 40.38 1.08 43.18
N LEU A 100 40.20 0.04 42.36
CA LEU A 100 39.20 -0.99 42.61
C LEU A 100 39.54 -1.90 43.81
N GLN A 101 40.81 -1.96 44.23
CA GLN A 101 41.23 -2.66 45.45
C GLN A 101 40.76 -1.98 46.74
N ASP A 102 40.46 -0.67 46.72
CA ASP A 102 39.92 0.01 47.90
C ASP A 102 38.38 0.02 47.85
N PRO A 103 37.68 -0.83 48.62
CA PRO A 103 36.22 -0.97 48.54
C PRO A 103 35.45 0.30 48.96
N THR A 104 36.12 1.30 49.55
CA THR A 104 35.49 2.55 50.01
C THR A 104 35.26 3.56 48.88
N ILE A 105 36.09 3.52 47.83
CA ILE A 105 36.02 4.47 46.70
C ILE A 105 34.91 4.05 45.73
N SER A 106 33.95 4.91 45.42
CA SER A 106 32.83 4.52 44.56
C SER A 106 33.24 4.38 43.08
N HIS A 107 32.55 3.51 42.33
CA HIS A 107 32.74 3.40 40.86
C HIS A 107 32.55 4.73 40.11
N LYS A 108 31.80 5.67 40.70
CA LYS A 108 31.60 7.01 40.13
C LYS A 108 32.85 7.86 40.31
N GLU A 109 33.41 7.90 41.52
CA GLU A 109 34.63 8.65 41.81
C GLU A 109 35.79 8.15 40.95
N ILE A 110 35.98 6.83 40.83
CA ILE A 110 37.00 6.25 39.93
C ILE A 110 36.77 6.69 38.48
N ALA A 111 35.51 6.69 38.03
CA ALA A 111 35.18 7.08 36.66
C ALA A 111 35.43 8.57 36.39
N ASP A 112 35.12 9.42 37.37
CA ASP A 112 35.33 10.86 37.27
C ASP A 112 36.83 11.18 37.28
N THR A 113 37.63 10.53 38.15
CA THR A 113 39.10 10.67 38.20
C THR A 113 39.76 10.24 36.89
N LEU A 114 39.36 9.09 36.34
CA LEU A 114 39.92 8.56 35.09
C LEU A 114 39.24 9.12 33.83
N SER A 115 38.36 10.13 33.97
CA SER A 115 37.59 10.73 32.86
C SER A 115 36.90 9.69 31.96
N CYS A 116 36.40 8.61 32.55
CA CYS A 116 35.78 7.50 31.84
C CYS A 116 34.32 7.30 32.26
N SER A 117 33.66 6.26 31.74
CA SER A 117 32.26 6.00 32.11
C SER A 117 32.19 5.11 33.36
N ASN A 118 31.25 5.40 34.27
CA ASN A 118 30.95 4.54 35.43
C ASN A 118 30.64 3.09 35.01
N VAL A 119 30.04 2.91 33.82
CA VAL A 119 29.76 1.59 33.23
C VAL A 119 31.04 0.82 32.91
N ALA A 120 32.11 1.51 32.48
CA ALA A 120 33.41 0.89 32.20
C ALA A 120 34.04 0.33 33.48
N ILE A 121 34.07 1.14 34.56
CA ILE A 121 34.61 0.72 35.87
C ILE A 121 33.83 -0.47 36.43
N ARG A 122 32.49 -0.46 36.36
CA ARG A 122 31.66 -1.59 36.81
C ARG A 122 31.95 -2.87 36.04
N ARG A 123 32.14 -2.78 34.72
CA ARG A 123 32.45 -3.94 33.89
C ARG A 123 33.85 -4.48 34.19
N LEU A 124 34.81 -3.59 34.43
CA LEU A 124 36.16 -3.98 34.86
C LEU A 124 36.12 -4.75 36.19
N TYR A 125 35.38 -4.23 37.17
CA TYR A 125 35.17 -4.92 38.45
C TYR A 125 34.52 -6.30 38.26
N HIS A 126 33.51 -6.42 37.39
CA HIS A 126 32.88 -7.71 37.11
C HIS A 126 33.77 -8.69 36.36
N ALA A 127 34.64 -8.21 35.47
CA ALA A 127 35.58 -9.07 34.74
C ALA A 127 36.71 -9.61 35.64
N HIS A 128 37.02 -8.91 36.73
CA HIS A 128 38.04 -9.28 37.71
C HIS A 128 37.44 -9.54 39.10
N ALA A 129 36.16 -9.95 39.15
CA ALA A 129 35.45 -10.16 40.41
C ALA A 129 36.11 -11.24 41.28
N ASP A 130 36.83 -12.18 40.65
CA ASP A 130 37.52 -13.28 41.32
C ASP A 130 38.77 -12.83 42.12
N ILE A 131 39.30 -11.63 41.83
CA ILE A 131 40.54 -11.11 42.44
C ILE A 131 40.35 -9.75 43.14
N LEU A 132 39.14 -9.17 43.09
CA LEU A 132 38.83 -7.87 43.70
C LEU A 132 37.96 -8.06 44.96
N PRO A 133 38.14 -7.23 45.99
CA PRO A 133 37.39 -7.36 47.24
C PRO A 133 35.90 -7.10 47.02
N GLU A 134 35.05 -7.88 47.68
CA GLU A 134 33.61 -7.72 47.63
C GLU A 134 33.18 -6.32 48.11
N ARG A 135 32.72 -5.52 47.17
CA ARG A 135 32.18 -4.19 47.46
C ARG A 135 30.75 -4.33 47.94
N LYS A 136 30.51 -4.03 49.22
CA LYS A 136 29.17 -3.84 49.77
C LYS A 136 28.43 -2.84 48.89
N LYS A 137 27.40 -3.28 48.19
CA LYS A 137 26.50 -2.38 47.46
C LYS A 137 26.02 -1.34 48.47
N ARG A 138 26.25 -0.05 48.21
CA ARG A 138 25.46 0.99 48.88
C ARG A 138 24.01 0.61 48.63
N THR A 139 23.32 0.30 49.72
CA THR A 139 21.94 -0.14 49.79
C THR A 139 21.04 0.90 49.13
N SER A 140 20.89 0.78 47.81
CA SER A 140 20.00 1.61 47.03
C SER A 140 18.58 1.08 47.17
N THR A 141 17.95 1.18 48.36
CA THR A 141 16.50 0.99 48.61
C THR A 141 15.81 -0.27 48.03
N PHE A 142 16.56 -1.20 47.44
CA PHE A 142 16.07 -2.35 46.66
C PHE A 142 16.31 -3.69 47.38
N GLU A 143 17.13 -3.73 48.42
CA GLU A 143 17.43 -4.96 49.16
C GLU A 143 16.41 -5.30 50.26
N ILE A 144 15.30 -4.57 50.38
CA ILE A 144 14.13 -4.99 51.19
C ILE A 144 13.11 -5.78 50.35
N LYS A 145 13.38 -6.16 49.09
CA LYS A 145 12.39 -6.89 48.26
C LYS A 145 12.91 -8.15 47.57
N ALA A 146 13.91 -8.82 48.15
CA ALA A 146 14.24 -10.19 47.81
C ALA A 146 13.53 -11.24 48.68
N GLU A 147 12.61 -10.82 49.56
CA GLU A 147 11.69 -11.73 50.25
C GLU A 147 10.27 -11.58 49.68
N LYS A 148 9.81 -12.67 49.05
CA LYS A 148 8.50 -12.88 48.41
C LYS A 148 8.32 -12.19 47.05
N ILE A 149 8.80 -12.86 46.00
CA ILE A 149 7.95 -12.98 44.80
C ILE A 149 6.63 -13.55 45.32
N SER A 150 5.57 -12.74 45.40
CA SER A 150 4.29 -13.25 45.84
C SER A 150 3.83 -14.29 44.82
N LEU A 151 3.25 -15.42 45.25
CA LEU A 151 2.66 -16.42 44.34
C LEU A 151 1.75 -15.78 43.28
N ARG A 152 1.15 -14.65 43.66
CA ARG A 152 0.36 -13.76 42.81
C ARG A 152 1.16 -13.11 41.68
N ASP A 153 2.37 -12.60 41.93
CA ASP A 153 3.22 -11.98 40.90
C ASP A 153 3.74 -13.02 39.90
N ALA A 154 4.06 -14.24 40.37
CA ALA A 154 4.40 -15.36 39.50
C ALA A 154 3.21 -15.80 38.62
N SER A 155 1.99 -15.85 39.19
CA SER A 155 0.76 -16.12 38.44
C SER A 155 0.49 -15.06 37.37
N ILE A 156 0.70 -13.77 37.67
CA ILE A 156 0.59 -12.67 36.71
C ILE A 156 1.59 -12.83 35.57
N LEU A 157 2.81 -13.26 35.85
CA LEU A 157 3.83 -13.51 34.84
C LEU A 157 3.44 -14.67 33.90
N GLU A 158 3.00 -15.80 34.45
CA GLU A 158 2.57 -16.96 33.64
C GLU A 158 1.39 -16.61 32.74
N GLU A 159 0.41 -15.85 33.25
CA GLU A 159 -0.70 -15.37 32.43
C GLU A 159 -0.25 -14.40 31.33
N ALA A 160 0.66 -13.48 31.65
CA ALA A 160 1.22 -12.55 30.69
C ALA A 160 1.99 -13.26 29.56
N LYS A 161 2.70 -14.35 29.85
CA LYS A 161 3.41 -15.16 28.83
C LYS A 161 2.47 -15.74 27.77
N THR A 162 1.19 -15.96 28.10
CA THR A 162 0.20 -16.47 27.13
C THR A 162 -0.29 -15.42 26.13
N PHE A 163 -0.07 -14.13 26.40
CA PHE A 163 -0.55 -12.98 25.61
C PHE A 163 -2.06 -12.92 25.33
N ARG A 164 -2.85 -13.84 25.88
CA ARG A 164 -4.30 -13.96 25.66
C ARG A 164 -5.04 -12.74 26.18
N PHE A 165 -4.61 -12.20 27.32
CA PHE A 165 -5.33 -11.16 28.05
C PHE A 165 -4.68 -9.77 27.91
N THR A 166 -5.47 -8.70 27.97
CA THR A 166 -4.94 -7.33 28.12
C THR A 166 -4.30 -7.17 29.50
N LEU A 167 -3.46 -6.15 29.71
CA LEU A 167 -2.98 -5.81 31.04
C LEU A 167 -4.14 -5.47 31.99
N GLU A 168 -5.20 -4.84 31.46
CA GLU A 168 -6.40 -4.49 32.22
C GLU A 168 -7.15 -5.74 32.67
N GLU A 169 -7.33 -6.72 31.76
CA GLU A 169 -7.93 -8.02 32.07
C GLU A 169 -7.10 -8.79 33.11
N ILE A 170 -5.78 -8.86 32.95
CA ILE A 170 -4.88 -9.51 33.95
C ILE A 170 -5.01 -8.82 35.31
N GLY A 171 -5.25 -7.51 35.32
CA GLY A 171 -5.41 -6.72 36.53
C GLY A 171 -6.74 -6.92 37.24
N GLN A 172 -7.79 -7.21 36.50
CA GLN A 172 -9.13 -7.43 37.03
C GLN A 172 -9.43 -8.91 37.32
N LYS A 173 -8.68 -9.83 36.72
CA LYS A 173 -8.83 -11.26 36.89
C LYS A 173 -8.64 -11.67 38.35
N ASP A 174 -9.45 -12.62 38.82
CA ASP A 174 -9.42 -13.18 40.17
C ASP A 174 -9.44 -12.12 41.30
N GLY A 175 -10.14 -11.00 41.08
CA GLY A 175 -10.28 -9.94 42.08
C GLY A 175 -8.97 -9.21 42.40
N ARG A 176 -7.95 -9.30 41.53
CA ARG A 176 -6.63 -8.71 41.77
C ARG A 176 -6.69 -7.17 41.87
N ASN A 177 -7.61 -6.50 41.19
CA ASN A 177 -7.76 -5.04 41.21
C ASN A 177 -6.43 -4.27 41.03
N LEU A 178 -5.59 -4.73 40.11
CA LEU A 178 -4.31 -4.09 39.80
C LEU A 178 -4.44 -3.20 38.57
N THR A 179 -3.77 -2.06 38.61
CA THR A 179 -3.68 -1.18 37.43
C THR A 179 -2.71 -1.75 36.40
N SER A 180 -2.91 -1.40 35.13
CA SER A 180 -2.01 -1.79 34.02
C SER A 180 -0.56 -1.34 34.26
N GLN A 181 -0.37 -0.19 34.92
CA GLN A 181 0.95 0.30 35.33
C GLN A 181 1.59 -0.63 36.36
N ARG A 182 0.83 -1.08 37.36
CA ARG A 182 1.32 -1.98 38.39
C ARG A 182 1.73 -3.33 37.82
N ILE A 183 0.97 -3.87 36.88
CA ILE A 183 1.31 -5.12 36.18
C ILE A 183 2.54 -4.93 35.30
N THR A 184 2.67 -3.79 34.63
CA THR A 184 3.88 -3.48 33.85
C THR A 184 5.12 -3.48 34.73
N GLN A 185 5.06 -2.90 35.93
CA GLN A 185 6.16 -2.92 36.90
C GLN A 185 6.49 -4.35 37.36
N ILE A 186 5.47 -5.18 37.63
CA ILE A 186 5.66 -6.59 38.00
C ILE A 186 6.40 -7.33 36.87
N LEU A 187 5.90 -7.21 35.63
CA LEU A 187 6.49 -7.84 34.46
C LEU A 187 7.93 -7.37 34.19
N GLN A 188 8.20 -6.07 34.34
CA GLN A 188 9.56 -5.52 34.26
C GLN A 188 10.49 -6.09 35.34
N GLY A 189 9.97 -6.31 36.55
CA GLY A 189 10.71 -6.98 37.63
C GLY A 189 11.17 -8.39 37.28
N PHE A 190 10.48 -9.06 36.36
CA PHE A 190 10.86 -10.37 35.81
C PHE A 190 11.62 -10.30 34.48
N GLY A 191 12.06 -9.12 34.04
CA GLY A 191 12.70 -8.93 32.74
C GLY A 191 11.76 -9.05 31.53
N PHE A 192 10.44 -9.07 31.75
CA PHE A 192 9.43 -9.15 30.71
C PHE A 192 9.04 -7.75 30.23
N GLU A 193 9.93 -7.14 29.44
CA GLU A 193 9.73 -5.79 28.92
C GLU A 193 8.81 -5.75 27.69
N ASN A 194 8.18 -4.60 27.46
CA ASN A 194 7.42 -4.29 26.24
C ASN A 194 6.24 -5.24 25.96
N TYR A 195 5.51 -5.66 27.00
CA TYR A 195 4.30 -6.51 26.91
C TYR A 195 3.34 -6.13 25.78
N LYS A 196 3.00 -4.84 25.67
CA LYS A 196 2.06 -4.34 24.65
C LYS A 196 2.54 -4.62 23.22
N LYS A 197 3.84 -4.48 22.97
CA LYS A 197 4.45 -4.75 21.66
C LYS A 197 4.45 -6.24 21.35
N ARG A 198 4.92 -7.06 22.29
CA ARG A 198 4.95 -8.53 22.15
C ARG A 198 3.55 -9.14 21.98
N ARG A 199 2.55 -8.64 22.71
CA ARG A 199 1.14 -9.02 22.54
C ARG A 199 0.59 -8.62 21.17
N SER A 200 0.95 -7.43 20.67
CA SER A 200 0.57 -7.01 19.32
C SER A 200 1.16 -7.92 18.24
N GLU A 201 2.41 -8.35 18.41
CA GLU A 201 3.08 -9.30 17.52
C GLU A 201 2.42 -10.70 17.59
N TYR A 202 2.13 -11.20 18.80
CA TYR A 202 1.39 -12.44 19.01
C TYR A 202 -0.02 -12.41 18.40
N ASN A 203 -0.79 -11.33 18.60
CA ASN A 203 -2.12 -11.23 18.00
C ASN A 203 -2.07 -11.19 16.47
N LYS A 204 -1.02 -10.62 15.89
CA LYS A 204 -0.79 -10.65 14.44
C LYS A 204 -0.46 -12.07 13.95
N SER A 205 0.38 -12.83 14.67
CA SER A 205 0.67 -14.22 14.31
C SER A 205 -0.56 -15.11 14.48
N LEU A 206 -1.29 -14.98 15.58
CA LEU A 206 -2.53 -15.74 15.82
C LEU A 206 -3.59 -15.43 14.76
N HIS A 207 -3.76 -14.16 14.36
CA HIS A 207 -4.65 -13.81 13.26
C HIS A 207 -4.19 -14.42 11.93
N LYS A 208 -2.88 -14.52 11.69
CA LYS A 208 -2.34 -15.16 10.48
C LYS A 208 -2.62 -16.66 10.49
N GLU A 209 -2.31 -17.36 11.58
CA GLU A 209 -2.57 -18.79 11.75
C GLU A 209 -4.06 -19.12 11.66
N HIS A 210 -4.92 -18.33 12.31
CA HIS A 210 -6.37 -18.48 12.20
C HIS A 210 -6.85 -18.28 10.76
N LYS A 211 -6.29 -17.31 10.03
CA LYS A 211 -6.63 -17.08 8.62
C LYS A 211 -6.19 -18.26 7.73
N GLU A 212 -5.03 -18.85 8.01
CA GLU A 212 -4.53 -20.04 7.33
C GLU A 212 -5.42 -21.25 7.61
N LEU A 213 -5.78 -21.51 8.87
CA LEU A 213 -6.71 -22.58 9.27
C LEU A 213 -8.09 -22.43 8.64
N VAL A 214 -8.66 -21.22 8.65
CA VAL A 214 -9.93 -20.93 7.96
C VAL A 214 -9.81 -21.20 6.47
N GLY A 215 -8.69 -20.85 5.83
CA GLY A 215 -8.43 -21.17 4.43
C GLY A 215 -8.39 -22.68 4.16
N VAL A 216 -7.71 -23.45 5.00
CA VAL A 216 -7.65 -24.92 4.91
C VAL A 216 -9.05 -25.54 5.05
N LEU A 217 -9.83 -25.10 6.04
CA LEU A 217 -11.19 -25.58 6.25
C LEU A 217 -12.11 -25.22 5.08
N GLN A 218 -12.04 -23.98 4.57
CA GLN A 218 -12.81 -23.55 3.41
C GLN A 218 -12.49 -24.39 2.17
N GLN A 219 -11.23 -24.75 1.97
CA GLN A 219 -10.81 -25.62 0.88
C GLN A 219 -11.31 -27.05 1.06
N TYR A 220 -11.19 -27.61 2.27
CA TYR A 220 -11.72 -28.93 2.60
C TYR A 220 -13.24 -29.04 2.32
N TYR A 221 -14.03 -28.06 2.77
CA TYR A 221 -15.47 -28.04 2.48
C TYR A 221 -15.77 -27.85 0.99
N PHE A 222 -14.96 -27.06 0.29
CA PHE A 222 -15.10 -26.88 -1.16
C PHE A 222 -14.85 -28.20 -1.91
N ASP A 223 -13.78 -28.92 -1.59
CA ASP A 223 -13.44 -30.20 -2.21
C ASP A 223 -14.51 -31.25 -1.93
N ARG A 224 -15.00 -31.30 -0.69
CA ARG A 224 -16.14 -32.14 -0.31
C ARG A 224 -17.42 -31.81 -1.09
N HIS A 225 -17.72 -30.53 -1.30
CA HIS A 225 -18.87 -30.13 -2.11
C HIS A 225 -18.73 -30.51 -3.58
N ILE A 226 -17.49 -30.55 -4.12
CA ILE A 226 -17.24 -31.06 -5.47
C ILE A 226 -17.61 -32.53 -5.56
N GLU A 227 -17.17 -33.34 -4.59
CA GLU A 227 -17.43 -34.78 -4.55
C GLU A 227 -18.92 -35.11 -4.37
N GLU A 228 -19.60 -34.40 -3.46
CA GLU A 228 -21.00 -34.71 -3.11
C GLU A 228 -22.02 -34.16 -4.13
N LYS A 229 -21.76 -32.98 -4.71
CA LYS A 229 -22.77 -32.23 -5.48
C LYS A 229 -22.27 -31.66 -6.81
N GLY A 230 -21.00 -31.87 -7.12
CA GLY A 230 -20.38 -31.39 -8.36
C GLY A 230 -19.80 -29.99 -8.28
N LEU A 231 -18.94 -29.67 -9.25
CA LEU A 231 -18.14 -28.45 -9.27
C LEU A 231 -18.98 -27.16 -9.31
N ASP A 232 -20.08 -27.13 -10.07
CA ASP A 232 -20.89 -25.91 -10.18
C ASP A 232 -21.58 -25.55 -8.87
N HIS A 233 -22.02 -26.58 -8.13
CA HIS A 233 -22.57 -26.41 -6.79
C HIS A 233 -21.52 -25.92 -5.79
N ALA A 234 -20.33 -26.53 -5.80
CA ALA A 234 -19.22 -26.12 -4.94
C ALA A 234 -18.82 -24.66 -5.19
N LEU A 235 -18.81 -24.21 -6.44
CA LEU A 235 -18.52 -22.83 -6.82
C LEU A 235 -19.61 -21.86 -6.38
N ALA A 236 -20.88 -22.25 -6.52
CA ALA A 236 -22.01 -21.46 -6.03
C ALA A 236 -21.93 -21.29 -4.50
N TRP A 237 -21.68 -22.38 -3.76
CA TRP A 237 -21.49 -22.38 -2.32
C TRP A 237 -20.34 -21.47 -1.90
N ARG A 238 -19.15 -21.63 -2.49
CA ARG A 238 -17.97 -20.82 -2.14
C ARG A 238 -18.19 -19.34 -2.45
N CYS A 239 -18.85 -19.03 -3.57
CA CYS A 239 -19.18 -17.65 -3.91
C CYS A 239 -20.11 -17.01 -2.86
N LYS A 240 -21.13 -17.76 -2.42
CA LYS A 240 -22.15 -17.28 -1.49
C LYS A 240 -21.68 -17.24 -0.04
N GLU A 241 -21.21 -18.37 0.48
CA GLU A 241 -20.94 -18.58 1.92
C GLU A 241 -19.54 -18.11 2.32
N VAL A 242 -18.55 -18.21 1.42
CA VAL A 242 -17.16 -17.82 1.72
C VAL A 242 -16.87 -16.39 1.30
N TYR A 243 -17.29 -15.98 0.09
CA TYR A 243 -17.00 -14.64 -0.41
C TYR A 243 -18.09 -13.61 -0.12
N GLY A 244 -19.29 -14.03 0.29
CA GLY A 244 -20.42 -13.13 0.50
C GLY A 244 -20.98 -12.51 -0.79
N TRP A 245 -20.76 -13.15 -1.94
CA TRP A 245 -21.25 -12.69 -3.24
C TRP A 245 -22.50 -13.47 -3.66
N GLY A 246 -23.51 -12.76 -4.15
CA GLY A 246 -24.75 -13.40 -4.61
C GLY A 246 -25.62 -13.95 -3.48
N THR A 247 -25.46 -13.46 -2.24
CA THR A 247 -26.23 -13.88 -1.06
C THR A 247 -27.74 -13.69 -1.21
N SER A 248 -28.17 -12.74 -2.05
CA SER A 248 -29.56 -12.50 -2.40
C SER A 248 -30.18 -13.52 -3.37
N TYR A 249 -29.43 -14.53 -3.81
CA TYR A 249 -29.88 -15.55 -4.75
C TYR A 249 -29.82 -16.95 -4.11
N SER A 250 -30.69 -17.85 -4.58
CA SER A 250 -30.63 -19.26 -4.19
C SER A 250 -29.36 -19.91 -4.73
N LEU A 251 -28.86 -20.93 -4.02
CA LEU A 251 -27.69 -21.70 -4.48
C LEU A 251 -27.95 -22.34 -5.84
N GLU A 252 -29.16 -22.84 -6.06
CA GLU A 252 -29.58 -23.44 -7.33
C GLU A 252 -29.54 -22.44 -8.50
N ALA A 253 -29.96 -21.19 -8.27
CA ALA A 253 -29.89 -20.15 -9.31
C ALA A 253 -28.44 -19.78 -9.64
N LEU A 254 -27.57 -19.70 -8.63
CA LEU A 254 -26.13 -19.46 -8.82
C LEU A 254 -25.44 -20.62 -9.54
N GLU A 255 -25.80 -21.85 -9.20
CA GLU A 255 -25.31 -23.07 -9.85
C GLU A 255 -25.68 -23.09 -11.33
N LYS A 256 -26.97 -22.87 -11.66
CA LYS A 256 -27.44 -22.75 -13.05
C LYS A 256 -26.73 -21.63 -13.81
N LEU A 257 -26.47 -20.51 -13.16
CA LEU A 257 -25.74 -19.38 -13.73
C LEU A 257 -24.29 -19.76 -14.06
N ILE A 258 -23.59 -20.44 -13.14
CA ILE A 258 -22.19 -20.87 -13.28
C ILE A 258 -22.07 -21.96 -14.34
N ALA A 259 -22.95 -22.98 -14.30
CA ALA A 259 -23.00 -24.06 -15.28
C ALA A 259 -23.21 -23.51 -16.70
N ALA A 260 -24.17 -22.60 -16.89
CA ALA A 260 -24.41 -21.95 -18.18
C ALA A 260 -23.17 -21.17 -18.66
N ARG A 261 -22.48 -20.46 -17.75
CA ARG A 261 -21.28 -19.71 -18.13
C ARG A 261 -20.13 -20.62 -18.53
N ARG A 262 -19.92 -21.75 -17.82
CA ARG A 262 -18.91 -22.77 -18.16
C ARG A 262 -19.21 -23.47 -19.48
N ALA A 263 -20.48 -23.65 -19.82
CA ALA A 263 -20.92 -24.13 -21.13
C ALA A 263 -20.70 -23.12 -22.27
N GLY A 264 -20.09 -21.95 -22.00
CA GLY A 264 -19.74 -20.95 -23.02
C GLY A 264 -20.83 -19.91 -23.30
N GLU A 265 -21.93 -19.91 -22.54
CA GLU A 265 -23.02 -18.98 -22.77
C GLU A 265 -22.62 -17.53 -22.45
N GLY A 266 -23.17 -16.59 -23.22
CA GLY A 266 -23.04 -15.16 -22.96
C GLY A 266 -23.77 -14.75 -21.68
N TYR A 267 -23.32 -13.68 -21.02
CA TYR A 267 -23.84 -13.25 -19.72
C TYR A 267 -25.37 -13.07 -19.68
N TYR A 268 -25.96 -12.47 -20.71
CA TYR A 268 -27.42 -12.32 -20.81
C TYR A 268 -28.14 -13.67 -20.78
N ARG A 269 -27.61 -14.67 -21.49
CA ARG A 269 -28.21 -16.01 -21.59
C ARG A 269 -28.01 -16.79 -20.31
N CYS A 270 -26.88 -16.63 -19.63
CA CYS A 270 -26.66 -17.17 -18.28
C CYS A 270 -27.74 -16.69 -17.30
N VAL A 271 -27.99 -15.38 -17.24
CA VAL A 271 -29.01 -14.79 -16.33
C VAL A 271 -30.42 -15.30 -16.65
N LYS A 272 -30.73 -15.47 -17.94
CA LYS A 272 -32.01 -16.02 -18.39
C LYS A 272 -32.17 -17.49 -17.95
N LEU A 273 -31.16 -18.33 -18.21
CA LEU A 273 -31.19 -19.76 -17.88
C LEU A 273 -31.22 -20.02 -16.37
N ALA A 274 -30.59 -19.13 -15.59
CA ALA A 274 -30.61 -19.17 -14.13
C ALA A 274 -31.95 -18.75 -13.50
N GLY A 275 -32.92 -18.28 -14.29
CA GLY A 275 -34.20 -17.77 -13.76
C GLY A 275 -34.07 -16.47 -12.95
N ILE A 276 -32.96 -15.73 -13.12
CA ILE A 276 -32.66 -14.52 -12.33
C ILE A 276 -33.41 -13.29 -12.88
N GLY A 277 -34.14 -13.41 -13.99
CA GLY A 277 -35.07 -12.38 -14.46
C GLY A 277 -36.01 -12.94 -15.51
N GLU A 278 -37.26 -12.50 -15.48
CA GLU A 278 -38.32 -13.01 -16.37
C GLU A 278 -38.42 -12.15 -17.63
N THR A 279 -38.28 -10.83 -17.48
CA THR A 279 -38.36 -9.90 -18.61
C THR A 279 -36.99 -9.53 -19.18
N ARG A 280 -36.94 -9.21 -20.48
CA ARG A 280 -35.72 -8.73 -21.17
C ARG A 280 -35.08 -7.53 -20.47
N LYS A 281 -35.89 -6.66 -19.86
CA LYS A 281 -35.42 -5.46 -19.15
C LYS A 281 -34.74 -5.84 -17.83
N GLU A 282 -35.33 -6.75 -17.06
CA GLU A 282 -34.76 -7.24 -15.80
C GLU A 282 -33.46 -8.00 -16.04
N ILE A 283 -33.44 -8.91 -17.01
CA ILE A 283 -32.24 -9.68 -17.37
C ILE A 283 -31.10 -8.71 -17.72
N ARG A 284 -31.33 -7.72 -18.58
CA ARG A 284 -30.33 -6.70 -18.94
C ARG A 284 -29.84 -5.91 -17.73
N SER A 285 -30.74 -5.51 -16.84
CA SER A 285 -30.37 -4.75 -15.64
C SER A 285 -29.53 -5.55 -14.65
N ARG A 286 -29.77 -6.87 -14.54
CA ARG A 286 -29.07 -7.79 -13.63
C ARG A 286 -27.77 -8.34 -14.23
N THR A 287 -27.61 -8.31 -15.56
CA THR A 287 -26.43 -8.84 -16.28
C THR A 287 -25.09 -8.33 -15.76
N PRO A 288 -24.87 -7.02 -15.49
CA PRO A 288 -23.58 -6.53 -15.00
C PRO A 288 -23.22 -7.07 -13.61
N HIS A 289 -24.22 -7.19 -12.73
CA HIS A 289 -24.02 -7.73 -11.38
C HIS A 289 -23.72 -9.25 -11.44
N MET A 290 -24.46 -9.98 -12.28
CA MET A 290 -24.23 -11.41 -12.51
C MET A 290 -22.86 -11.69 -13.16
N ALA A 291 -22.40 -10.82 -14.04
CA ALA A 291 -21.05 -10.92 -14.61
C ALA A 291 -19.96 -10.76 -13.54
N ALA A 292 -20.16 -9.89 -12.54
CA ALA A 292 -19.23 -9.73 -11.43
C ALA A 292 -19.20 -10.97 -10.51
N ILE A 293 -20.37 -11.53 -10.20
CA ILE A 293 -20.49 -12.79 -9.43
C ILE A 293 -19.80 -13.94 -10.18
N LEU A 294 -20.09 -14.12 -11.46
CA LEU A 294 -19.46 -15.13 -12.31
C LEU A 294 -17.94 -14.97 -12.40
N LYS A 295 -17.46 -13.72 -12.49
CA LYS A 295 -16.03 -13.43 -12.44
C LYS A 295 -15.45 -13.89 -11.10
N LYS A 296 -16.11 -13.61 -9.97
CA LYS A 296 -15.60 -14.02 -8.66
C LYS A 296 -15.63 -15.55 -8.47
N ALA A 297 -16.71 -16.21 -8.89
CA ALA A 297 -16.86 -17.66 -8.80
C ALA A 297 -15.85 -18.42 -9.68
N LEU A 298 -15.65 -17.99 -10.93
CA LEU A 298 -14.82 -18.70 -11.90
C LEU A 298 -13.35 -18.27 -11.88
N CYS A 299 -13.07 -17.01 -11.53
CA CYS A 299 -11.68 -16.56 -11.47
C CYS A 299 -10.95 -17.15 -10.28
N ASP A 300 -11.55 -17.42 -9.11
CA ASP A 300 -10.77 -18.00 -7.99
C ASP A 300 -10.34 -19.46 -8.25
N VAL A 301 -11.03 -20.22 -9.11
CA VAL A 301 -10.58 -21.57 -9.58
C VAL A 301 -9.37 -21.46 -10.51
N VAL A 302 -9.43 -20.50 -11.43
CA VAL A 302 -8.39 -20.29 -12.45
C VAL A 302 -7.20 -19.51 -11.86
N LEU A 303 -7.45 -18.64 -10.89
CA LEU A 303 -6.47 -17.77 -10.26
C LEU A 303 -5.84 -18.38 -9.02
N ASP A 304 -6.32 -19.41 -8.33
CA ASP A 304 -5.46 -20.01 -7.27
C ASP A 304 -4.29 -20.78 -7.89
N ILE A 305 -4.53 -21.43 -9.04
CA ILE A 305 -3.50 -22.04 -9.89
C ILE A 305 -2.66 -20.96 -10.59
N HIS A 306 -3.27 -19.90 -11.11
CA HIS A 306 -2.51 -18.84 -11.76
C HIS A 306 -1.85 -17.84 -10.82
N HIS A 307 -2.40 -17.45 -9.67
CA HIS A 307 -1.78 -16.53 -8.70
C HIS A 307 -0.61 -17.16 -7.97
N LYS A 308 -0.63 -18.46 -7.63
CA LYS A 308 0.59 -19.14 -7.17
C LYS A 308 1.68 -19.06 -8.24
N ASN A 309 1.31 -19.30 -9.50
CA ASN A 309 2.23 -19.17 -10.64
C ASN A 309 2.60 -17.71 -11.03
N PHE A 310 1.75 -16.71 -10.73
CA PHE A 310 1.95 -15.28 -11.06
C PHE A 310 2.72 -14.53 -9.98
N ALA A 311 2.53 -14.91 -8.71
CA ALA A 311 3.21 -14.31 -7.57
C ALA A 311 4.68 -14.79 -7.47
N GLU A 312 4.94 -16.05 -7.82
CA GLU A 312 6.30 -16.62 -7.76
C GLU A 312 7.04 -16.54 -9.10
N GLY A 313 6.29 -16.46 -10.22
CA GLY A 313 6.79 -16.64 -11.58
C GLY A 313 7.38 -18.04 -11.74
N ARG A 314 7.04 -18.79 -12.80
CA ARG A 314 7.71 -20.07 -13.10
C ARG A 314 9.23 -19.86 -13.01
N SER A 315 9.92 -20.64 -12.18
CA SER A 315 11.38 -20.62 -12.14
C SER A 315 11.91 -21.08 -13.49
N LEU A 316 12.64 -20.21 -14.18
CA LEU A 316 13.32 -20.56 -15.42
C LEU A 316 14.48 -21.51 -15.11
N SER A 317 14.64 -22.53 -15.95
CA SER A 317 15.82 -23.41 -15.93
C SER A 317 17.08 -22.60 -16.23
N PHE A 318 18.27 -23.18 -16.01
CA PHE A 318 19.53 -22.50 -16.34
C PHE A 318 19.60 -22.14 -17.84
N GLU A 319 19.24 -23.08 -18.71
CA GLU A 319 19.20 -22.89 -20.16
C GLU A 319 18.18 -21.82 -20.58
N GLU A 320 17.00 -21.80 -19.98
CA GLU A 320 15.97 -20.79 -20.25
C GLU A 320 16.40 -19.39 -19.80
N LYS A 321 17.17 -19.29 -18.71
CA LYS A 321 17.74 -18.02 -18.26
C LYS A 321 18.78 -17.50 -19.25
N GLU A 322 19.70 -18.34 -19.69
CA GLU A 322 20.71 -17.96 -20.68
C GLU A 322 20.07 -17.58 -22.02
N LYS A 323 19.09 -18.36 -22.49
CA LYS A 323 18.33 -18.05 -23.70
C LYS A 323 17.54 -16.75 -23.58
N LEU A 324 16.93 -16.47 -22.42
CA LEU A 324 16.27 -15.20 -22.16
C LEU A 324 17.26 -14.03 -22.20
N LYS A 325 18.43 -14.16 -21.57
CA LYS A 325 19.47 -13.12 -21.63
C LYS A 325 19.91 -12.86 -23.06
N GLU A 326 20.10 -13.92 -23.83
CA GLU A 326 20.54 -13.85 -25.22
C GLU A 326 19.48 -13.15 -26.11
N MET A 327 18.24 -13.62 -26.10
CA MET A 327 17.12 -12.98 -26.82
C MET A 327 16.90 -11.54 -26.34
N TRP A 328 17.07 -11.28 -25.03
CA TRP A 328 17.00 -9.94 -24.46
C TRP A 328 18.11 -9.03 -24.97
N ASN A 329 19.34 -9.50 -25.11
CA ASN A 329 20.46 -8.72 -25.60
C ASN A 329 20.41 -8.52 -27.12
N ARG A 330 19.84 -9.47 -27.87
CA ARG A 330 19.64 -9.38 -29.34
C ARG A 330 18.55 -8.40 -29.78
N GLY A 331 17.75 -7.88 -28.85
CA GLY A 331 16.70 -6.90 -29.18
C GLY A 331 15.33 -7.51 -29.52
N GLU A 332 15.14 -8.83 -29.39
CA GLU A 332 13.88 -9.52 -29.69
C GLU A 332 12.70 -8.98 -28.87
N SER A 333 11.49 -9.00 -29.44
CA SER A 333 10.36 -8.30 -28.81
C SER A 333 9.94 -8.97 -27.50
N SER A 334 9.36 -8.20 -26.56
CA SER A 334 8.86 -8.80 -25.31
C SER A 334 7.76 -9.84 -25.54
N HIS A 335 7.03 -9.75 -26.65
CA HIS A 335 6.00 -10.71 -27.02
C HIS A 335 6.62 -12.03 -27.52
N GLU A 336 7.62 -11.91 -28.40
CA GLU A 336 8.37 -13.03 -28.97
C GLU A 336 9.10 -13.82 -27.88
N ILE A 337 9.83 -13.14 -26.99
CA ILE A 337 10.48 -13.77 -25.83
C ILE A 337 9.47 -14.51 -24.95
N LYS A 338 8.28 -13.93 -24.76
CA LYS A 338 7.22 -14.55 -23.96
C LYS A 338 6.69 -15.83 -24.62
N GLU A 339 6.52 -15.83 -25.93
CA GLU A 339 6.03 -16.99 -26.68
C GLU A 339 7.09 -18.09 -26.76
N THR A 340 8.33 -17.78 -27.14
CA THR A 340 9.41 -18.76 -27.33
C THR A 340 9.80 -19.46 -26.04
N LEU A 341 9.74 -18.76 -24.90
CA LEU A 341 10.05 -19.33 -23.59
C LEU A 341 8.80 -19.70 -22.79
N HIS A 342 7.62 -19.62 -23.40
CA HIS A 342 6.32 -19.91 -22.79
C HIS A 342 6.16 -19.26 -21.40
N LEU A 343 6.55 -17.98 -21.27
CA LEU A 343 6.60 -17.29 -19.99
C LEU A 343 5.19 -17.03 -19.45
N VAL A 344 4.96 -17.44 -18.20
CA VAL A 344 3.69 -17.23 -17.50
C VAL A 344 3.51 -15.75 -17.12
N SER A 345 4.58 -15.13 -16.61
CA SER A 345 4.60 -13.70 -16.24
C SER A 345 5.15 -12.83 -17.39
N PRO A 346 4.94 -11.50 -17.36
CA PRO A 346 5.52 -10.60 -18.36
C PRO A 346 7.05 -10.72 -18.44
N THR A 347 7.64 -10.60 -19.63
CA THR A 347 9.10 -10.64 -19.84
C THR A 347 9.85 -9.66 -18.93
N SER A 348 9.26 -8.50 -18.63
CA SER A 348 9.80 -7.50 -17.71
C SER A 348 9.95 -7.96 -16.25
N TYR A 349 9.20 -8.97 -15.82
CA TYR A 349 9.38 -9.62 -14.52
C TYR A 349 10.69 -10.40 -14.48
N TYR A 350 10.92 -11.25 -15.49
CA TYR A 350 12.10 -12.10 -15.58
C TYR A 350 13.39 -11.31 -15.83
N VAL A 351 13.32 -10.26 -16.67
CA VAL A 351 14.44 -9.32 -16.90
C VAL A 351 14.87 -8.65 -15.59
N ARG A 352 13.91 -8.21 -14.75
CA ARG A 352 14.21 -7.65 -13.43
C ARG A 352 14.80 -8.68 -12.48
N LYS A 353 14.24 -9.90 -12.45
CA LYS A 353 14.70 -11.00 -11.58
C LYS A 353 16.13 -11.43 -11.94
N LEU A 354 16.51 -11.32 -13.21
CA LEU A 354 17.86 -11.63 -13.71
C LEU A 354 18.82 -10.43 -13.66
N GLY A 355 18.40 -9.27 -13.15
CA GLY A 355 19.24 -8.07 -13.06
C GLY A 355 19.65 -7.47 -14.41
N LEU A 356 18.92 -7.80 -15.49
CA LEU A 356 19.23 -7.31 -16.83
C LEU A 356 18.86 -5.83 -16.95
N LYS A 357 19.75 -5.06 -17.60
CA LYS A 357 19.49 -3.64 -17.87
C LYS A 357 18.20 -3.53 -18.69
N LYS A 358 17.33 -2.61 -18.27
CA LYS A 358 16.19 -2.21 -19.11
C LYS A 358 16.77 -1.72 -20.42
N ARG A 359 16.33 -2.29 -21.54
CA ARG A 359 16.64 -1.73 -22.84
C ARG A 359 16.22 -0.27 -22.81
N GLU A 360 17.12 0.61 -23.19
CA GLU A 360 16.70 1.90 -23.72
C GLU A 360 15.83 1.52 -24.90
N ILE A 361 14.52 1.71 -24.75
CA ILE A 361 13.61 1.54 -25.87
C ILE A 361 14.20 2.45 -26.94
N PRO A 362 14.67 1.93 -28.09
CA PRO A 362 14.80 2.78 -29.26
C PRO A 362 13.38 3.23 -29.46
N ILE A 363 13.11 4.46 -29.01
CA ILE A 363 11.83 5.14 -29.13
C ILE A 363 11.37 4.74 -30.51
N LEU A 364 10.29 3.95 -30.57
CA LEU A 364 9.44 3.76 -31.74
C LEU A 364 9.76 4.90 -32.66
N ARG A 365 10.46 4.63 -33.79
CA ARG A 365 10.97 5.61 -34.76
C ARG A 365 10.49 6.98 -34.34
N LYS A 366 11.33 7.92 -33.88
CA LYS A 366 10.92 9.33 -33.76
C LYS A 366 10.31 9.69 -35.12
N ILE A 367 9.01 9.44 -35.28
CA ILE A 367 8.11 10.15 -36.14
C ILE A 367 8.34 11.50 -35.52
N PHE A 368 9.11 12.33 -36.22
CA PHE A 368 9.05 13.75 -36.01
C PHE A 368 7.57 14.06 -36.25
N VAL A 369 6.79 13.96 -35.18
CA VAL A 369 5.43 14.42 -35.16
C VAL A 369 5.63 15.90 -35.31
N ASP A 370 5.30 16.41 -36.48
CA ASP A 370 5.27 17.84 -36.71
C ASP A 370 4.12 18.40 -35.87
N TYR A 371 4.45 18.67 -34.61
CA TYR A 371 3.53 19.21 -33.63
C TYR A 371 3.02 20.58 -34.08
N SER A 372 3.76 21.32 -34.88
CA SER A 372 3.32 22.61 -35.43
C SER A 372 2.14 22.40 -36.38
N SER A 373 2.26 21.47 -37.32
CA SER A 373 1.16 21.09 -38.23
C SER A 373 -0.03 20.50 -37.47
N LEU A 374 0.23 19.65 -36.48
CA LEU A 374 -0.83 19.08 -35.64
C LEU A 374 -1.54 20.16 -34.80
N ASP A 375 -0.81 21.12 -34.25
CA ASP A 375 -1.36 22.25 -33.48
C ASP A 375 -2.21 23.16 -34.38
N HIS A 376 -1.80 23.40 -35.64
CA HIS A 376 -2.60 24.11 -36.64
C HIS A 376 -3.89 23.36 -37.00
N LEU A 377 -3.83 22.05 -37.20
CA LEU A 377 -5.03 21.24 -37.47
C LEU A 377 -5.98 21.22 -36.26
N ILE A 378 -5.43 21.14 -35.05
CA ILE A 378 -6.19 21.16 -33.80
C ILE A 378 -6.86 22.54 -33.60
N SER A 379 -6.12 23.63 -33.77
CA SER A 379 -6.65 24.99 -33.64
C SER A 379 -7.62 25.36 -34.77
N GLY A 380 -7.44 24.79 -35.97
CA GLY A 380 -8.36 24.88 -37.10
C GLY A 380 -9.63 24.02 -36.96
N GLY A 381 -9.84 23.34 -35.83
CA GLY A 381 -11.09 22.63 -35.52
C GLY A 381 -11.28 21.29 -36.25
N LYS A 382 -10.23 20.72 -36.83
CA LYS A 382 -10.32 19.42 -37.52
C LYS A 382 -10.73 18.30 -36.58
N THR A 383 -11.42 17.30 -37.12
CA THR A 383 -11.88 16.12 -36.39
C THR A 383 -10.77 15.09 -36.20
N TYR A 384 -10.95 14.13 -35.28
CA TYR A 384 -9.96 13.07 -35.05
C TYR A 384 -9.71 12.24 -36.31
N SER A 385 -10.77 11.87 -37.04
CA SER A 385 -10.69 11.12 -38.29
C SER A 385 -9.91 11.85 -39.38
N GLU A 386 -10.03 13.19 -39.46
CA GLU A 386 -9.27 14.00 -40.43
C GLU A 386 -7.78 14.12 -40.07
N MET A 387 -7.43 14.15 -38.78
CA MET A 387 -6.01 14.14 -38.37
C MET A 387 -5.37 12.76 -38.52
N GLU A 388 -6.16 11.70 -38.28
CA GLU A 388 -5.73 10.32 -38.50
C GLU A 388 -5.47 10.02 -39.98
N SER A 389 -6.32 10.51 -40.88
CA SER A 389 -6.11 10.36 -42.33
C SER A 389 -4.89 11.13 -42.85
N LEU A 390 -4.46 12.17 -42.13
CA LEU A 390 -3.23 12.93 -42.41
C LEU A 390 -1.98 12.29 -41.78
N GLY A 391 -2.09 11.09 -41.21
CA GLY A 391 -0.96 10.30 -40.72
C GLY A 391 -0.63 10.49 -39.24
N PHE A 392 -1.44 11.22 -38.47
CA PHE A 392 -1.25 11.36 -37.02
C PHE A 392 -1.96 10.23 -36.25
N PRO A 393 -1.26 9.42 -35.44
CA PRO A 393 -1.90 8.35 -34.67
C PRO A 393 -2.87 8.89 -33.60
N GLU A 394 -4.00 8.23 -33.36
CA GLU A 394 -5.04 8.63 -32.39
C GLU A 394 -4.46 9.00 -31.01
N HIS A 395 -3.54 8.19 -30.51
CA HIS A 395 -2.91 8.40 -29.19
C HIS A 395 -2.03 9.64 -29.14
N ILE A 396 -1.40 10.03 -30.26
CA ILE A 396 -0.60 11.27 -30.39
C ILE A 396 -1.54 12.47 -30.45
N ILE A 397 -2.60 12.42 -31.25
CA ILE A 397 -3.63 13.48 -31.33
C ILE A 397 -4.24 13.71 -29.95
N ARG A 398 -4.63 12.62 -29.26
CA ARG A 398 -5.23 12.66 -27.92
C ARG A 398 -4.29 13.24 -26.88
N ARG A 399 -3.01 12.82 -26.91
CA ARG A 399 -1.98 13.35 -26.03
C ARG A 399 -1.74 14.83 -26.29
N ARG A 400 -1.61 15.24 -27.55
CA ARG A 400 -1.34 16.65 -27.90
C ARG A 400 -2.51 17.56 -27.59
N LYS A 401 -3.74 17.14 -27.88
CA LYS A 401 -4.95 17.86 -27.43
C LYS A 401 -5.00 17.95 -25.90
N LYS A 402 -4.52 16.96 -25.15
CA LYS A 402 -4.44 17.03 -23.67
C LYS A 402 -3.38 18.02 -23.20
N GLU A 403 -2.22 18.03 -23.84
CA GLU A 403 -1.12 18.98 -23.56
C GLU A 403 -1.53 20.42 -23.89
N LEU A 404 -2.27 20.64 -24.98
CA LEU A 404 -2.89 21.93 -25.33
C LEU A 404 -4.11 22.31 -24.47
N GLY A 405 -4.49 21.48 -23.48
CA GLY A 405 -5.63 21.75 -22.60
C GLY A 405 -7.02 21.52 -23.23
N LEU A 406 -7.08 20.94 -24.43
CA LEU A 406 -8.29 20.69 -25.21
C LEU A 406 -8.95 19.33 -24.91
N VAL A 407 -8.23 18.37 -24.29
CA VAL A 407 -8.87 17.14 -23.75
C VAL A 407 -9.35 17.40 -22.34
N ARG A 408 -10.66 17.62 -22.22
CA ARG A 408 -11.37 17.57 -20.94
C ARG A 408 -11.15 16.20 -20.30
N LYS A 409 -10.64 16.20 -19.05
CA LYS A 409 -10.52 15.03 -18.19
C LYS A 409 -11.85 14.26 -18.19
N SER A 410 -11.79 12.98 -18.50
CA SER A 410 -12.92 12.04 -18.44
C SER A 410 -13.28 11.67 -17.00
N SER A 411 -13.63 12.68 -16.21
CA SER A 411 -14.32 12.58 -14.93
C SER A 411 -15.01 13.92 -14.74
N GLN A 412 -16.35 13.91 -14.83
CA GLN A 412 -17.22 15.08 -14.95
C GLN A 412 -17.08 15.78 -16.32
N ASN A 413 -18.12 15.65 -17.15
CA ASN A 413 -18.48 16.75 -18.03
C ASN A 413 -18.52 17.99 -17.13
N ALA A 414 -17.53 18.88 -17.24
CA ALA A 414 -17.73 20.25 -16.86
C ALA A 414 -18.85 20.74 -17.76
N ILE A 415 -20.08 20.62 -17.27
CA ILE A 415 -21.27 21.14 -17.93
C ILE A 415 -20.96 22.61 -18.11
N ASN A 416 -20.92 23.07 -19.36
CA ASN A 416 -20.73 24.49 -19.61
C ASN A 416 -22.03 25.19 -19.20
N TYR A 417 -22.13 25.54 -17.93
CA TYR A 417 -23.31 26.13 -17.35
C TYR A 417 -23.64 27.47 -17.98
N SER A 418 -22.66 28.24 -18.50
CA SER A 418 -22.98 29.48 -19.23
C SER A 418 -23.83 29.25 -20.48
N ILE A 419 -23.51 28.22 -21.28
CA ILE A 419 -24.28 27.84 -22.46
C ILE A 419 -25.61 27.21 -22.06
N LEU A 420 -25.63 26.37 -21.03
CA LEU A 420 -26.87 25.79 -20.54
C LEU A 420 -27.81 26.87 -20.00
N ASP A 421 -27.29 27.84 -19.27
CA ASP A 421 -28.05 28.95 -18.69
C ASP A 421 -28.59 29.83 -19.83
N ALA A 422 -27.78 30.18 -20.83
CA ALA A 422 -28.23 30.90 -22.03
C ALA A 422 -29.37 30.16 -22.77
N LEU A 423 -29.22 28.86 -23.03
CA LEU A 423 -30.26 28.06 -23.67
C LEU A 423 -31.53 27.92 -22.81
N LEU A 424 -31.39 27.98 -21.48
CA LEU A 424 -32.51 27.99 -20.54
C LEU A 424 -33.22 29.35 -20.49
N PHE A 425 -32.50 30.45 -20.64
CA PHE A 425 -33.01 31.82 -20.69
C PHE A 425 -33.57 32.21 -22.08
N GLU A 426 -33.04 31.63 -23.17
CA GLU A 426 -33.59 31.70 -24.54
C GLU A 426 -34.88 30.87 -24.72
N GLU A 427 -35.42 30.32 -23.63
CA GLU A 427 -36.65 29.51 -23.57
C GLU A 427 -36.72 28.29 -24.51
N LYS A 428 -35.58 27.73 -24.91
CA LYS A 428 -35.56 26.53 -25.77
C LYS A 428 -36.17 25.30 -25.09
N SER A 429 -36.77 24.43 -25.89
CA SER A 429 -37.37 23.19 -25.43
C SER A 429 -36.30 22.22 -24.89
N ASN A 430 -36.69 21.34 -23.95
CA ASN A 430 -35.76 20.34 -23.42
C ASN A 430 -35.23 19.39 -24.51
N ARG A 431 -35.93 19.26 -25.64
CA ARG A 431 -35.48 18.45 -26.77
C ARG A 431 -34.28 19.11 -27.44
N GLU A 432 -34.40 20.40 -27.74
CA GLU A 432 -33.32 21.20 -28.35
C GLU A 432 -32.09 21.29 -27.44
N ILE A 433 -32.29 21.43 -26.12
CA ILE A 433 -31.18 21.48 -25.16
C ILE A 433 -30.48 20.11 -25.02
N VAL A 434 -31.21 19.00 -25.18
CA VAL A 434 -30.62 17.65 -25.22
C VAL A 434 -29.90 17.40 -26.54
N GLU A 435 -30.45 17.86 -27.66
CA GLU A 435 -29.79 17.83 -28.98
C GLU A 435 -28.50 18.67 -28.99
N ALA A 436 -28.43 19.74 -28.18
CA ALA A 436 -27.22 20.51 -27.91
C ALA A 436 -26.18 19.80 -26.97
N GLY A 437 -26.40 18.53 -26.63
CA GLY A 437 -25.42 17.70 -25.90
C GLY A 437 -25.53 17.72 -24.38
N PHE A 438 -26.55 18.36 -23.80
CA PHE A 438 -26.75 18.38 -22.34
C PHE A 438 -27.62 17.21 -21.87
N SER A 439 -27.25 16.59 -20.76
CA SER A 439 -28.04 15.49 -20.19
C SER A 439 -29.35 16.01 -19.57
N LYS A 440 -30.43 15.22 -19.66
CA LYS A 440 -31.72 15.54 -19.02
C LYS A 440 -31.58 15.83 -17.51
N LYS A 441 -30.66 15.13 -16.84
CA LYS A 441 -30.37 15.31 -15.41
C LYS A 441 -29.69 16.64 -15.11
N SER A 442 -28.77 17.07 -15.97
CA SER A 442 -28.06 18.37 -15.89
C SER A 442 -29.03 19.54 -16.07
N ILE A 443 -29.89 19.46 -17.09
CA ILE A 443 -30.93 20.47 -17.38
C ILE A 443 -31.89 20.61 -16.18
N PHE A 444 -32.36 19.48 -15.64
CA PHE A 444 -33.27 19.45 -14.51
C PHE A 444 -32.66 20.10 -13.25
N ARG A 445 -31.42 19.71 -12.91
CA ARG A 445 -30.72 20.27 -11.75
C ARG A 445 -30.49 21.76 -11.93
N ARG A 446 -30.04 22.20 -13.11
CA ARG A 446 -29.72 23.60 -13.36
C ARG A 446 -30.94 24.52 -13.37
N ARG A 447 -32.08 24.10 -13.94
CA ARG A 447 -33.35 24.84 -13.85
C ARG A 447 -33.81 25.04 -12.40
N LYS A 448 -33.65 24.01 -11.57
CA LYS A 448 -33.98 24.09 -10.14
C LYS A 448 -33.07 25.08 -9.41
N GLU A 449 -31.78 25.10 -9.74
CA GLU A 449 -30.80 26.02 -9.16
C GLU A 449 -31.03 27.48 -9.58
N LEU A 450 -31.36 27.74 -10.85
CA LEU A 450 -31.57 29.10 -11.36
C LEU A 450 -32.95 29.69 -11.06
N GLY A 451 -33.84 28.92 -10.42
CA GLY A 451 -35.23 29.37 -10.18
C GLY A 451 -36.03 29.61 -11.47
N VAL A 452 -35.50 29.22 -12.64
CA VAL A 452 -36.21 29.25 -13.92
C VAL A 452 -37.34 28.25 -13.78
N SER A 453 -38.53 28.79 -13.47
CA SER A 453 -39.73 28.00 -13.27
C SER A 453 -39.86 27.04 -14.44
N ARG A 454 -40.40 25.84 -14.18
CA ARG A 454 -40.91 25.03 -15.29
C ARG A 454 -41.70 26.02 -16.14
N ARG A 455 -41.38 26.16 -17.44
CA ARG A 455 -42.50 26.17 -18.38
C ARG A 455 -43.29 24.97 -17.90
N LYS A 456 -44.37 25.20 -17.13
CA LYS A 456 -45.55 24.36 -17.23
C LYS A 456 -45.57 24.19 -18.74
N SER A 457 -45.42 22.97 -19.24
CA SER A 457 -46.10 22.71 -20.48
C SER A 457 -47.48 23.27 -20.18
N LEU A 458 -47.79 24.46 -20.70
CA LEU A 458 -49.15 24.92 -20.80
C LEU A 458 -49.64 23.89 -21.81
N VAL A 459 -49.97 22.72 -21.28
CA VAL A 459 -50.82 21.76 -21.92
C VAL A 459 -51.99 22.65 -22.21
N ASN A 460 -52.14 23.01 -23.48
CA ASN A 460 -53.21 23.88 -23.88
C ASN A 460 -54.46 23.03 -23.72
N TYR A 461 -55.01 23.03 -22.50
CA TYR A 461 -56.10 22.15 -22.12
C TYR A 461 -57.31 22.44 -22.99
N SER A 462 -57.47 23.66 -23.51
CA SER A 462 -58.50 23.97 -24.51
C SER A 462 -58.36 23.14 -25.80
N ILE A 463 -57.13 22.97 -26.31
CA ILE A 463 -56.86 22.13 -27.49
C ILE A 463 -57.03 20.65 -27.15
N LEU A 464 -56.54 20.23 -25.98
CA LEU A 464 -56.67 18.83 -25.55
C LEU A 464 -58.14 18.44 -25.34
N ASP A 465 -58.93 19.29 -24.69
CA ASP A 465 -60.34 19.08 -24.43
C ASP A 465 -61.14 19.05 -25.74
N ARG A 466 -60.81 19.94 -26.70
CA ARG A 466 -61.38 19.92 -28.04
C ARG A 466 -61.09 18.61 -28.77
N LEU A 467 -59.83 18.18 -28.83
CA LEU A 467 -59.42 16.92 -29.48
C LEU A 467 -60.10 15.69 -28.83
N LEU A 468 -60.27 15.72 -27.50
CA LEU A 468 -60.99 14.67 -26.78
C LEU A 468 -62.50 14.69 -27.08
N SER A 469 -63.11 15.87 -27.19
CA SER A 469 -64.52 16.02 -27.57
C SER A 469 -64.81 15.64 -29.03
N GLU A 470 -63.83 15.83 -29.93
CA GLU A 470 -63.87 15.42 -31.33
C GLU A 470 -63.66 13.89 -31.51
N GLY A 471 -63.49 13.13 -30.42
CA GLY A 471 -63.38 11.66 -30.46
C GLY A 471 -62.01 11.14 -30.93
N LYS A 472 -60.98 11.99 -30.99
CA LYS A 472 -59.63 11.59 -31.42
C LYS A 472 -59.06 10.49 -30.52
N THR A 473 -58.39 9.52 -31.12
CA THR A 473 -57.74 8.43 -30.39
C THR A 473 -56.50 8.91 -29.65
N ASN A 474 -56.13 8.23 -28.55
CA ASN A 474 -54.92 8.56 -27.79
C ASN A 474 -53.66 8.55 -28.67
N LYS A 475 -53.61 7.71 -29.72
CA LYS A 475 -52.47 7.64 -30.64
C LYS A 475 -52.32 8.94 -31.44
N GLU A 476 -53.43 9.47 -31.96
CA GLU A 476 -53.45 10.72 -32.73
C GLU A 476 -53.11 11.94 -31.87
N ILE A 477 -53.58 11.97 -30.61
CA ILE A 477 -53.29 13.07 -29.68
C ILE A 477 -51.81 13.04 -29.24
N ILE A 478 -51.20 11.85 -29.13
CA ILE A 478 -49.77 11.71 -28.83
C ILE A 478 -48.90 12.21 -29.99
N THR A 479 -49.30 11.97 -31.24
CA THR A 479 -48.58 12.50 -32.42
C THR A 479 -48.61 14.02 -32.49
N LEU A 480 -49.60 14.68 -31.86
CA LEU A 480 -49.69 16.13 -31.72
C LEU A 480 -48.89 16.69 -30.53
N GLY A 481 -48.09 15.86 -29.86
CA GLY A 481 -47.12 16.30 -28.83
C GLY A 481 -47.63 16.22 -27.39
N PHE A 482 -48.84 15.71 -27.15
CA PHE A 482 -49.34 15.49 -25.79
C PHE A 482 -48.83 14.18 -25.19
N SER A 483 -48.45 14.20 -23.90
CA SER A 483 -47.99 12.98 -23.24
C SER A 483 -49.15 12.05 -22.91
N ARG A 484 -48.93 10.73 -23.00
CA ARG A 484 -49.93 9.71 -22.65
C ARG A 484 -50.52 9.93 -21.25
N VAL A 485 -49.67 10.26 -20.26
CA VAL A 485 -50.08 10.52 -18.87
C VAL A 485 -50.98 11.74 -18.75
N THR A 486 -50.73 12.79 -19.54
CA THR A 486 -51.55 14.00 -19.57
C THR A 486 -52.95 13.72 -20.13
N ILE A 487 -53.03 12.90 -21.18
CA ILE A 487 -54.30 12.49 -21.81
C ILE A 487 -55.15 11.68 -20.83
N THR A 488 -54.56 10.67 -20.16
CA THR A 488 -55.30 9.82 -19.22
C THR A 488 -55.86 10.62 -18.05
N ARG A 489 -55.02 11.45 -17.41
CA ARG A 489 -55.44 12.29 -16.27
C ARG A 489 -56.51 13.31 -16.65
N ARG A 490 -56.50 13.83 -17.88
CA ARG A 490 -57.53 14.78 -18.33
C ARG A 490 -58.86 14.09 -18.65
N LYS A 491 -58.83 12.88 -19.21
CA LYS A 491 -60.03 12.04 -19.41
C LYS A 491 -60.73 11.74 -18.08
N GLU A 492 -59.98 11.22 -17.10
CA GLU A 492 -60.47 10.94 -15.74
C GLU A 492 -61.10 12.20 -15.12
N LYS A 493 -60.47 13.37 -15.30
CA LYS A 493 -60.98 14.63 -14.76
C LYS A 493 -62.26 15.12 -15.46
N LEU A 494 -62.37 14.96 -16.77
CA LEU A 494 -63.56 15.34 -17.54
C LEU A 494 -64.76 14.43 -17.26
N GLU A 495 -64.52 13.15 -16.96
CA GLU A 495 -65.57 12.22 -16.51
C GLU A 495 -66.10 12.62 -15.13
N LEU A 496 -65.21 12.92 -14.17
CA LEU A 496 -65.57 13.42 -12.85
C LEU A 496 -66.27 14.80 -12.86
N GLU A 497 -66.01 15.63 -13.87
CA GLU A 497 -66.66 16.93 -14.09
C GLU A 497 -68.06 16.79 -14.73
N LYS A 498 -68.40 15.64 -15.34
CA LYS A 498 -69.74 15.34 -15.90
C LYS A 498 -70.69 14.66 -14.91
N GLU A 499 -70.14 14.06 -13.85
CA GLU A 499 -70.90 13.41 -12.78
C GLU A 499 -71.31 14.38 -11.64
N LYS A 500 -70.88 15.64 -11.72
CA LYS A 500 -71.32 16.75 -10.86
C LYS A 500 -72.20 17.71 -11.64
#